data_AF-A0A0Q9YD48-F1
#
_entry.id   AF-A0A0Q9YD48-F1
#
_cell.length_a   1.000
_cell.length_b   1.000
_cell.length_c   1.000
_cell.angle_alpha   90.00
_cell.angle_beta   90.00
_cell.angle_gamma   90.00
#
_symmetry.space_group_name_H-M   'P 1'
#
loop_
_entity.id
_entity.type
_entity.pdbx_description
1 polymer ?
#
loop_
_entity_poly.entity_id
_entity_poly.type
_entity_poly.pdbx_seq_one_letter_code
_entity_poly.pdbx_strand_id
1 'polypeptide(L)'
;MSLDFMQCQETLLAQLKRTKLKCEKLSQGVENQERYLNVAVVPHVVENRVKASTAYKETKAQIKFIANISGLEAFSCALAVKQGLFFRIFRGRMNKHFTAKLDDQTLQSKITFKK
;
A
#
# COMPACT_ATOMS: atom_id res chain seq x y z
N MET A 1 9.43 1.03 25.23
CA MET A 1 10.40 1.41 24.18
C MET A 1 9.79 2.55 23.40
N SER A 2 10.44 3.70 23.28
CA SER A 2 9.95 4.78 22.41
C SER A 2 10.11 4.37 20.95
N LEU A 3 9.05 4.44 20.16
CA LEU A 3 9.13 4.23 18.72
C LEU A 3 10.00 5.31 18.09
N ASP A 4 11.03 4.90 17.35
CA ASP A 4 11.77 5.82 16.49
C ASP A 4 10.91 6.16 15.26
N PHE A 5 10.48 7.43 15.20
CA PHE A 5 9.72 7.98 14.10
C PHE A 5 10.42 7.79 12.75
N MET A 6 11.74 8.03 12.68
CA MET A 6 12.49 7.97 11.43
C MET A 6 12.52 6.53 10.91
N GLN A 7 12.83 5.56 11.78
CA GLN A 7 12.80 4.15 11.43
C GLN A 7 11.41 3.69 10.95
N CYS A 8 10.35 4.25 11.54
CA CYS A 8 8.99 3.95 11.14
C CYS A 8 8.66 4.53 9.76
N GLN A 9 8.98 5.80 9.51
CA GLN A 9 8.77 6.42 8.21
C GLN A 9 9.56 5.70 7.09
N GLU A 10 10.81 5.30 7.35
CA GLU A 10 11.63 4.52 6.43
C GLU A 10 11.03 3.15 6.13
N THR A 11 10.58 2.44 7.17
CA THR A 11 9.91 1.14 7.01
C THR A 11 8.67 1.28 6.13
N LEU A 12 7.87 2.34 6.35
CA LEU A 12 6.66 2.61 5.59
C LEU A 12 6.96 2.89 4.11
N LEU A 13 7.98 3.71 3.82
CA LEU A 13 8.46 3.97 2.45
C LEU A 13 8.99 2.71 1.78
N ALA A 14 9.70 1.85 2.51
CA ALA A 14 10.17 0.57 1.99
C ALA A 14 9.00 -0.36 1.62
N GLN A 15 7.96 -0.45 2.46
CA GLN A 15 6.76 -1.23 2.15
C GLN A 15 5.97 -0.65 0.98
N LEU A 16 5.95 0.68 0.84
CA LEU A 16 5.33 1.35 -0.31
C LEU A 16 6.03 0.96 -1.62
N LYS A 17 7.37 0.99 -1.64
CA LYS A 17 8.17 0.55 -2.80
C LYS A 17 7.90 -0.92 -3.14
N ARG A 18 7.85 -1.80 -2.14
CA ARG A 18 7.52 -3.23 -2.33
C ARG A 18 6.08 -3.46 -2.82
N THR A 19 5.16 -2.56 -2.50
CA THR A 19 3.78 -2.60 -3.01
C THR A 19 3.75 -2.29 -4.49
N LYS A 20 4.43 -1.22 -4.93
CA LYS A 20 4.55 -0.86 -6.35
C LYS A 20 5.07 -2.05 -7.18
N LEU A 21 6.18 -2.65 -6.74
CA LEU A 21 6.77 -3.81 -7.42
C LEU A 21 5.82 -5.02 -7.49
N LYS A 22 5.03 -5.26 -6.43
CA LYS A 22 4.05 -6.35 -6.42
C LYS A 22 2.91 -6.09 -7.40
N CYS A 23 2.39 -4.85 -7.47
CA CYS A 23 1.37 -4.48 -8.45
C CYS A 23 1.89 -4.65 -9.89
N GLU A 24 3.12 -4.23 -10.16
CA GLU A 24 3.73 -4.36 -11.48
C GLU A 24 3.89 -5.83 -11.90
N LYS A 25 4.38 -6.70 -10.99
CA LYS A 25 4.46 -8.14 -11.23
C LYS A 25 3.09 -8.77 -11.50
N LEU A 26 2.04 -8.35 -10.79
CA LEU A 26 0.68 -8.85 -11.03
C LEU A 26 0.15 -8.40 -12.41
N SER A 27 0.37 -7.13 -12.77
CA SER A 27 0.01 -6.62 -14.09
C SER A 27 0.73 -7.36 -15.22
N GLN A 28 2.03 -7.66 -15.07
CA GLN A 28 2.77 -8.48 -16.03
C GLN A 28 2.22 -9.91 -16.13
N GLY A 29 1.82 -10.51 -15.00
CA GLY A 29 1.21 -11.85 -14.99
C GLY A 29 -0.08 -11.91 -15.82
N VAL A 30 -0.96 -10.92 -15.64
CA VAL A 30 -2.22 -10.81 -16.41
C VAL A 30 -1.94 -10.54 -17.90
N GLU A 31 -1.04 -9.60 -18.20
CA GLU A 31 -0.65 -9.30 -19.58
C GLU A 31 -0.09 -10.53 -20.30
N ASN A 32 0.75 -11.32 -19.62
CA ASN A 32 1.28 -12.55 -20.19
C ASN A 32 0.16 -13.58 -20.44
N GLN A 33 -0.73 -13.80 -19.47
CA GLN A 33 -1.88 -14.71 -19.63
C GLN A 33 -2.77 -14.34 -20.82
N GLU A 34 -3.05 -13.06 -21.02
CA GLU A 34 -3.91 -12.61 -22.11
C GLU A 34 -3.19 -12.56 -23.46
N ARG A 35 -1.87 -12.34 -23.48
CA ARG A 35 -1.06 -12.52 -24.69
C ARG A 35 -1.03 -13.98 -25.16
N TYR A 36 -1.01 -14.94 -24.24
CA TYR A 36 -1.19 -16.36 -24.60
C TYR A 36 -2.57 -16.64 -25.24
N LEU A 37 -3.54 -15.73 -25.07
CA LEU A 37 -4.86 -15.75 -25.71
C LEU A 37 -4.95 -14.86 -26.97
N ASN A 38 -3.80 -14.45 -27.54
CA ASN A 38 -3.69 -13.57 -28.73
C ASN A 38 -4.26 -12.15 -28.55
N VAL A 39 -4.38 -11.63 -27.32
CA VAL A 39 -4.74 -10.23 -27.09
C VAL A 39 -3.48 -9.36 -27.11
N ALA A 40 -3.36 -8.50 -28.13
CA ALA A 40 -2.15 -7.68 -28.35
C ALA A 40 -1.91 -6.60 -27.27
N VAL A 41 -2.99 -6.03 -26.73
CA VAL A 41 -2.97 -5.04 -25.65
C VAL A 41 -4.14 -5.31 -24.73
N VAL A 42 -3.89 -5.34 -23.43
CA VAL A 42 -4.93 -5.48 -22.41
C VAL A 42 -5.22 -4.12 -21.79
N PRO A 43 -6.26 -3.38 -22.24
CA PRO A 43 -6.52 -2.01 -21.79
C PRO A 43 -6.67 -1.91 -20.27
N HIS A 44 -7.28 -2.93 -19.65
CA HIS A 44 -7.45 -3.02 -18.20
C HIS A 44 -6.13 -3.13 -17.43
N VAL A 45 -5.11 -3.79 -18.00
CA VAL A 45 -3.78 -3.87 -17.36
C VAL A 45 -3.09 -2.52 -17.41
N VAL A 46 -3.18 -1.81 -18.53
CA VAL A 46 -2.62 -0.47 -18.69
C VAL A 46 -3.29 0.50 -17.71
N GLU A 47 -4.62 0.51 -17.65
CA GLU A 47 -5.38 1.36 -16.72
C GLU A 47 -5.02 1.06 -15.26
N ASN A 48 -4.92 -0.22 -14.88
CA ASN A 48 -4.54 -0.62 -13.54
C ASN A 48 -3.10 -0.21 -13.17
N ARG A 49 -2.16 -0.26 -14.13
CA ARG A 49 -0.79 0.24 -13.94
C ARG A 49 -0.78 1.74 -13.68
N VAL A 50 -1.55 2.51 -14.45
CA VAL A 50 -1.68 3.97 -14.26
C VAL A 50 -2.25 4.27 -12.88
N LYS A 51 -3.37 3.65 -12.50
CA LYS A 51 -3.99 3.82 -11.16
C LYS A 51 -3.01 3.50 -10.03
N ALA A 52 -2.27 2.38 -10.12
CA ALA A 52 -1.28 2.01 -9.13
C ALA A 52 -0.09 2.98 -9.06
N SER A 53 0.35 3.52 -10.20
CA SER A 53 1.42 4.52 -10.27
C SER A 53 1.01 5.85 -9.63
N THR A 54 -0.22 6.31 -9.90
CA THR A 54 -0.81 7.50 -9.27
C THR A 54 -0.93 7.31 -7.76
N ALA A 55 -1.52 6.21 -7.31
CA ALA A 55 -1.65 5.89 -5.89
C ALA A 55 -0.28 5.85 -5.18
N TYR A 56 0.76 5.28 -5.81
CA TYR A 56 2.11 5.29 -5.26
C TYR A 56 2.67 6.70 -5.09
N LYS A 57 2.54 7.58 -6.10
CA LYS A 57 3.07 8.95 -6.05
C LYS A 57 2.39 9.76 -4.95
N GLU A 58 1.07 9.73 -4.89
CA GLU A 58 0.26 10.41 -3.88
C GLU A 58 0.61 9.92 -2.47
N THR A 59 0.65 8.61 -2.27
CA THR A 59 0.97 8.01 -0.97
C THR A 59 2.40 8.33 -0.53
N LYS A 60 3.36 8.32 -1.47
CA LYS A 60 4.75 8.71 -1.18
C LYS A 60 4.85 10.17 -0.74
N ALA A 61 4.11 11.06 -1.39
CA ALA A 61 4.07 12.47 -1.01
C ALA A 61 3.51 12.60 0.41
N GLN A 62 2.35 11.99 0.69
CA GLN A 62 1.73 12.01 2.02
C GLN A 62 2.68 11.52 3.11
N ILE A 63 3.34 10.37 2.92
CA ILE A 63 4.27 9.82 3.93
C ILE A 63 5.42 10.78 4.23
N LYS A 64 5.95 11.47 3.22
CA LYS A 64 7.05 12.44 3.39
C LYS A 64 6.65 13.68 4.19
N PHE A 65 5.37 14.05 4.18
CA PHE A 65 4.85 15.17 4.94
C PHE A 65 4.52 14.83 6.40
N ILE A 66 4.58 13.54 6.77
CA ILE A 66 4.40 13.13 8.16
C ILE A 66 5.66 13.55 8.94
N ALA A 67 5.47 14.20 10.09
CA ALA A 67 6.56 14.76 10.89
C ALA A 67 6.75 14.08 12.27
N ASN A 68 5.81 13.20 12.68
CA ASN A 68 5.82 12.56 13.98
C ASN A 68 5.00 11.25 13.99
N ILE A 69 5.03 10.53 15.11
CA ILE A 69 4.29 9.27 15.32
C ILE A 69 2.77 9.46 15.18
N SER A 70 2.19 10.49 15.78
CA SER A 70 0.74 10.75 15.68
C SER A 70 0.29 10.95 14.23
N GLY A 71 1.14 11.55 13.39
CA GLY A 71 0.87 11.66 11.96
C GLY A 71 0.94 10.31 11.22
N LEU A 72 1.80 9.38 11.65
CA LEU A 72 1.84 8.00 11.11
C LEU A 72 0.57 7.22 11.48
N GLU A 73 0.06 7.42 12.69
CA GLU A 73 -1.19 6.83 13.15
C GLU A 73 -2.38 7.38 12.35
N ALA A 74 -2.48 8.71 12.22
CA ALA A 74 -3.50 9.36 11.41
C ALA A 74 -3.48 8.88 9.95
N PHE A 75 -2.28 8.76 9.37
CA PHE A 75 -2.10 8.19 8.03
C PHE A 75 -2.58 6.74 7.93
N SER A 76 -2.27 5.91 8.94
CA SER A 76 -2.69 4.50 8.98
C SER A 76 -4.21 4.36 9.02
N CYS A 77 -4.89 5.19 9.80
CA CYS A 77 -6.35 5.28 9.84
C CYS A 77 -6.93 5.74 8.49
N ALA A 78 -6.35 6.78 7.88
CA ALA A 78 -6.79 7.27 6.56
C ALA A 78 -6.58 6.23 5.46
N LEU A 79 -5.54 5.40 5.56
CA LEU A 79 -5.30 4.32 4.63
C LEU A 79 -6.36 3.20 4.73
N ALA A 80 -6.91 2.96 5.92
CA ALA A 80 -7.88 1.89 6.16
C ALA A 80 -9.13 2.00 5.27
N VAL A 81 -9.53 3.22 4.91
CA VAL A 81 -10.72 3.50 4.08
C VAL A 81 -10.41 3.55 2.56
N LYS A 82 -9.13 3.52 2.15
CA LYS A 82 -8.76 3.58 0.73
C LYS A 82 -9.09 2.26 0.02
N GLN A 83 -9.72 2.37 -1.14
CA GLN A 83 -10.13 1.24 -1.97
C GLN A 83 -9.15 0.97 -3.12
N GLY A 84 -9.11 -0.28 -3.59
CA GLY A 84 -8.28 -0.68 -4.74
C GLY A 84 -7.17 -1.67 -4.36
N LEU A 85 -6.72 -2.44 -5.35
CA LEU A 85 -5.73 -3.52 -5.17
C LEU A 85 -4.42 -3.01 -4.56
N PHE A 86 -3.96 -1.84 -4.99
CA PHE A 86 -2.76 -1.19 -4.46
C PHE A 86 -2.85 -1.00 -2.93
N PHE A 87 -3.90 -0.32 -2.46
CA PHE A 87 -4.10 -0.04 -1.04
C PHE A 87 -4.43 -1.30 -0.23
N ARG A 88 -5.07 -2.31 -0.85
CA ARG A 88 -5.24 -3.63 -0.21
C ARG A 88 -3.90 -4.33 0.06
N ILE A 89 -3.01 -4.37 -0.93
CA ILE A 89 -1.66 -4.94 -0.76
C ILE A 89 -0.86 -4.13 0.26
N PHE A 90 -0.93 -2.79 0.17
CA PHE A 90 -0.18 -1.92 1.05
C PHE A 90 -0.59 -2.06 2.51
N ARG A 91 -1.90 -2.07 2.81
CA ARG A 91 -2.44 -2.36 4.15
C ARG A 91 -1.96 -3.71 4.68
N GLY A 92 -1.99 -4.76 3.86
CA GLY A 92 -1.48 -6.07 4.25
C GLY A 92 0.01 -6.06 4.66
N ARG A 93 0.84 -5.26 3.96
CA ARG A 93 2.26 -5.08 4.33
C ARG A 93 2.43 -4.24 5.59
N MET A 94 1.63 -3.20 5.77
CA MET A 94 1.64 -2.41 7.01
C MET A 94 1.24 -3.26 8.21
N ASN A 95 0.17 -4.03 8.11
CA ASN A 95 -0.27 -4.93 9.17
C ASN A 95 0.82 -5.93 9.57
N LYS A 96 1.57 -6.45 8.60
CA LYS A 96 2.65 -7.41 8.85
C LYS A 96 3.91 -6.79 9.49
N HIS A 97 4.25 -5.55 9.15
CA HIS A 97 5.57 -4.97 9.44
C HIS A 97 5.53 -3.73 10.34
N PHE A 98 4.36 -3.16 10.57
CA PHE A 98 4.18 -1.83 11.13
C PHE A 98 3.19 -1.80 12.29
N THR A 99 2.07 -2.52 12.17
CA THR A 99 1.00 -2.52 13.17
C THR A 99 1.41 -3.12 14.52
N ALA A 100 2.32 -4.10 14.54
CA ALA A 100 2.88 -4.62 15.79
C ALA A 100 3.81 -3.60 16.52
N LYS A 101 4.17 -2.49 15.85
CA LYS A 101 5.02 -1.44 16.42
C LYS A 101 4.19 -0.23 16.86
N LEU A 102 3.02 0.02 16.29
CA LEU A 102 2.13 1.10 16.75
C LEU A 102 1.24 0.52 17.86
N ASP A 103 1.28 1.10 19.06
CA ASP A 103 0.60 0.56 20.26
C ASP A 103 -0.85 0.13 20.00
N ASP A 104 -1.22 -0.95 20.68
CA ASP A 104 -2.35 -1.85 20.38
C ASP A 104 -3.76 -1.22 20.42
N GLN A 105 -3.91 0.03 20.89
CA GLN A 105 -5.23 0.65 21.13
C GLN A 105 -5.88 1.27 19.86
N THR A 106 -5.11 1.65 18.85
CA THR A 106 -5.66 2.42 17.69
C THR A 106 -5.94 1.57 16.46
N LEU A 107 -5.41 0.33 16.37
CA LEU A 107 -5.50 -0.54 15.18
C LEU A 107 -6.30 -1.83 15.41
N GLN A 108 -6.62 -2.19 16.65
CA GLN A 108 -7.45 -3.35 16.99
C GLN A 108 -8.94 -3.17 16.70
N SER A 109 -9.39 -1.95 16.35
CA SER A 109 -10.62 -1.72 15.60
C SER A 109 -10.44 -2.18 14.15
N LYS A 110 -10.05 -3.45 14.00
CA LYS A 110 -10.47 -4.35 12.94
C LYS A 110 -10.60 -3.61 11.60
N ILE A 111 -9.51 -3.59 10.84
CA ILE A 111 -9.59 -3.77 9.37
C ILE A 111 -10.11 -5.21 9.09
N THR A 112 -11.18 -5.61 9.78
CA THR A 112 -11.94 -6.82 9.56
C THR A 112 -13.03 -6.38 8.62
N PHE A 113 -12.83 -6.74 7.36
CA PHE A 113 -13.94 -6.88 6.43
C PHE A 113 -15.02 -7.71 7.12
N LYS A 114 -16.18 -7.11 7.42
CA LYS A 114 -17.41 -7.90 7.47
C LYS A 114 -17.58 -8.49 6.07
N LYS A 115 -17.54 -9.82 5.99
CA LYS A 115 -17.90 -10.60 4.81
C LYS A 115 -19.29 -10.19 4.33
#